data_AF-A0A1X7I3L5-F1
#
_entry.id   AF-A0A1X7I3L5-F1
#
_cell.length_a   1.000
_cell.length_b   1.000
_cell.length_c   1.000
_cell.angle_alpha   90.00
_cell.angle_beta   90.00
_cell.angle_gamma   90.00
#
_symmetry.space_group_name_H-M   'P 1'
#
loop_
_entity.id
_entity.type
_entity.pdbx_description
1 polymer ?
#
loop_
_entity_poly.entity_id
_entity_poly.type
_entity_poly.pdbx_seq_one_letter_code
_entity_poly.pdbx_strand_id
1 'polypeptide(L)'
;MVFFVGYLDDMSPLKPKIRLFVHLLAASLVVIPLHLSPLLSLVYLLWIAGCTNAYNLIDGMNGLSLSMAMLALFAVGCADGSLNLILPLIALCLGILPWNFPKAHTFLGDGGVYLLGFVVSTMMMWSVEPSMSPNVVKIAVTLILLGGVPVADTLTTIVRRLIAGKSPFSPDRGHVHHRLLDRGFSEGKVLVILIFAQGFLLWCGFSISLST
;
A
#
# COMPACT_ATOMS: atom_id res chain seq x y z
N MET A 1 -0.07 -9.85 13.58
CA MET A 1 0.29 -8.63 14.35
C MET A 1 -0.43 -7.40 13.80
N VAL A 2 -0.21 -7.05 12.52
CA VAL A 2 -0.84 -5.86 11.89
C VAL A 2 -2.37 -5.88 11.91
N PHE A 3 -2.99 -7.05 11.68
CA PHE A 3 -4.45 -7.20 11.80
C PHE A 3 -4.96 -6.88 13.21
N PHE A 4 -4.30 -7.41 14.24
CA PHE A 4 -4.73 -7.22 15.62
C PHE A 4 -4.57 -5.77 16.09
N VAL A 5 -3.50 -5.06 15.69
CA VAL A 5 -3.38 -3.64 16.04
C VAL A 5 -4.44 -2.80 15.33
N GLY A 6 -4.81 -3.13 14.09
CA GLY A 6 -5.91 -2.47 13.39
C GLY A 6 -7.26 -2.76 14.01
N TYR A 7 -7.53 -4.02 14.37
CA TYR A 7 -8.75 -4.39 15.09
C TYR A 7 -8.88 -3.65 16.43
N LEU A 8 -7.77 -3.47 17.16
CA LEU A 8 -7.76 -2.68 18.39
C LEU A 8 -7.95 -1.18 18.12
N ASP A 9 -7.44 -0.67 16.99
CA ASP A 9 -7.64 0.71 16.54
C ASP A 9 -9.12 0.99 16.22
N ASP A 10 -9.79 0.05 15.53
CA ASP A 10 -11.23 0.09 15.23
C ASP A 10 -12.09 0.14 16.51
N MET A 11 -11.67 -0.56 17.56
CA MET A 11 -12.35 -0.56 18.86
C MET A 11 -12.04 0.69 19.70
N SER A 12 -10.78 1.11 19.68
CA SER A 12 -10.26 2.18 20.52
C SER A 12 -9.11 2.87 19.80
N PRO A 13 -9.31 4.09 19.27
CA PRO A 13 -8.30 4.77 18.45
C PRO A 13 -6.95 4.88 19.16
N LEU A 14 -5.93 4.29 18.55
CA LEU A 14 -4.56 4.23 19.01
C LEU A 14 -3.77 5.43 18.50
N LYS A 15 -2.72 5.77 19.24
CA LYS A 15 -1.77 6.82 18.81
C LYS A 15 -1.04 6.35 17.54
N PRO A 16 -0.85 7.21 16.52
CA PRO A 16 -0.15 6.84 15.29
C PRO A 16 1.23 6.20 15.49
N LYS A 17 1.95 6.60 16.55
CA LYS A 17 3.25 6.03 16.92
C LYS A 17 3.17 4.55 17.31
N ILE A 18 2.09 4.12 17.98
CA ILE A 18 1.89 2.72 18.38
C ILE A 18 1.66 1.85 17.14
N ARG A 19 0.79 2.31 16.24
CA ARG A 19 0.50 1.63 14.97
C ARG A 19 1.76 1.45 14.15
N LEU A 20 2.52 2.54 13.96
CA LEU A 20 3.80 2.51 13.24
C LEU A 20 4.83 1.57 13.89
N PHE A 21 4.93 1.56 15.23
CA PHE A 21 5.83 0.65 15.94
C PHE A 21 5.46 -0.82 15.68
N VAL A 22 4.17 -1.18 15.75
CA VAL A 22 3.73 -2.55 15.46
C VAL A 22 3.96 -2.92 13.98
N HIS A 23 3.75 -1.98 13.05
CA HIS A 23 4.05 -2.21 11.63
C HIS A 23 5.54 -2.46 11.39
N LEU A 24 6.43 -1.68 12.03
CA LEU A 24 7.88 -1.88 11.96
C LEU A 24 8.30 -3.21 12.59
N LEU A 25 7.69 -3.59 13.72
CA LEU A 25 7.95 -4.87 14.35
C LEU A 25 7.52 -6.03 13.44
N ALA A 26 6.33 -5.97 12.84
CA ALA A 26 5.88 -6.97 11.88
C ALA A 26 6.79 -7.03 10.63
N ALA A 27 7.22 -5.87 10.11
CA ALA A 27 8.17 -5.80 9.00
C ALA A 27 9.52 -6.44 9.37
N SER A 28 9.99 -6.27 10.61
CA SER A 28 11.26 -6.87 11.06
C SER A 28 11.25 -8.40 11.05
N LEU A 29 10.10 -9.02 11.33
CA LEU A 29 9.93 -10.47 11.24
C LEU A 29 10.05 -10.98 9.80
N VAL A 30 9.77 -10.14 8.81
CA VAL A 30 9.94 -10.45 7.39
C VAL A 30 11.37 -10.21 6.93
N VAL A 31 11.98 -9.09 7.35
CA VAL A 31 13.27 -8.63 6.80
C VAL A 31 14.48 -9.29 7.47
N ILE A 32 14.45 -9.54 8.78
CA ILE A 32 15.61 -10.10 9.51
C ILE A 32 16.06 -11.46 8.95
N PRO A 33 15.16 -12.42 8.64
CA PRO A 33 15.55 -13.72 8.07
C PRO A 33 16.21 -13.65 6.69
N LEU A 34 16.11 -12.52 5.99
CA LEU A 34 16.68 -12.35 4.65
C LEU A 34 18.19 -12.06 4.65
N HIS A 35 18.79 -11.77 5.82
CA HIS A 35 20.23 -11.51 5.97
C HIS A 35 20.78 -10.45 5.00
N LEU A 36 19.99 -9.43 4.70
CA LEU A 36 20.33 -8.35 3.77
C LEU A 36 21.33 -7.37 4.38
N SER A 37 21.97 -6.54 3.54
CA SER A 37 22.79 -5.43 4.04
C SER A 37 21.98 -4.51 4.96
N PRO A 38 22.61 -3.83 5.95
CA PRO A 38 21.88 -2.96 6.88
C PRO A 38 21.06 -1.86 6.19
N LEU A 39 21.61 -1.28 5.12
CA LEU A 39 20.93 -0.24 4.36
C LEU A 39 19.70 -0.78 3.61
N LEU A 40 19.83 -1.93 2.95
CA LEU A 40 18.71 -2.55 2.25
C LEU A 40 17.63 -3.04 3.22
N SER A 41 18.04 -3.60 4.36
CA SER A 41 17.14 -3.96 5.46
C SER A 41 16.32 -2.75 5.93
N LEU A 42 16.97 -1.59 6.13
CA LEU A 42 16.27 -0.36 6.49
C LEU A 42 15.27 0.06 5.42
N VAL A 43 15.62 -0.02 4.14
CA VAL A 43 14.69 0.30 3.04
C VAL A 43 13.46 -0.60 3.06
N TYR A 44 13.63 -1.92 3.20
CA TYR A 44 12.49 -2.84 3.23
C TYR A 44 11.64 -2.72 4.50
N LEU A 45 12.25 -2.43 5.65
CA LEU A 45 11.53 -2.13 6.89
C LEU A 45 10.61 -0.91 6.73
N LEU A 46 11.16 0.18 6.21
CA LEU A 46 10.41 1.41 5.96
C LEU A 46 9.37 1.22 4.87
N TRP A 47 9.68 0.44 3.84
CA TRP A 47 8.76 0.08 2.77
C TRP A 47 7.53 -0.67 3.29
N ILE A 48 7.72 -1.80 3.98
CA ILE A 48 6.60 -2.64 4.45
C ILE A 48 5.74 -1.84 5.44
N ALA A 49 6.36 -1.19 6.44
CA ALA A 49 5.61 -0.44 7.44
C ALA A 49 4.91 0.81 6.84
N GLY A 50 5.60 1.51 5.95
CA GLY A 50 5.10 2.71 5.28
C GLY A 50 3.96 2.38 4.31
N CYS A 51 4.10 1.34 3.49
CA CYS A 51 3.07 0.89 2.56
C CYS A 51 1.85 0.33 3.29
N THR A 52 2.04 -0.41 4.39
CA THR A 52 0.95 -0.84 5.28
C THR A 52 0.11 0.35 5.76
N ASN A 53 0.77 1.42 6.21
CA ASN A 53 0.08 2.64 6.63
C ASN A 53 -0.51 3.43 5.44
N ALA A 54 0.12 3.40 4.27
CA ALA A 54 -0.37 4.07 3.06
C ALA A 54 -1.71 3.50 2.58
N TYR A 55 -1.89 2.17 2.67
CA TYR A 55 -3.16 1.52 2.38
C TYR A 55 -4.29 1.99 3.29
N ASN A 56 -4.01 2.23 4.57
CA ASN A 56 -4.98 2.78 5.50
C ASN A 56 -5.32 4.25 5.22
N LEU A 57 -4.32 5.06 4.84
CA LEU A 57 -4.56 6.46 4.49
C LEU A 57 -5.39 6.64 3.22
N ILE A 58 -5.25 5.73 2.24
CA ILE A 58 -6.02 5.80 0.99
C ILE A 58 -7.42 5.18 1.12
N ASP A 59 -7.71 4.42 2.18
CA ASP A 59 -9.00 3.78 2.44
C ASP A 59 -10.09 4.77 2.91
N GLY A 60 -10.32 5.82 2.13
CA GLY A 60 -11.33 6.85 2.39
C GLY A 60 -12.49 6.84 1.39
N MET A 61 -12.52 5.86 0.48
CA MET A 61 -13.55 5.71 -0.55
C MET A 61 -13.88 4.24 -0.80
N ASN A 62 -15.17 3.93 -0.96
CA ASN A 62 -15.67 2.59 -1.25
C ASN A 62 -14.92 1.95 -2.43
N GLY A 63 -14.49 0.70 -2.24
CA GLY A 63 -13.80 -0.12 -3.23
C GLY A 63 -12.35 0.29 -3.53
N LEU A 64 -11.85 1.41 -2.98
CA LEU A 64 -10.56 1.98 -3.37
C LEU A 64 -9.39 1.09 -2.94
N SER A 65 -9.23 0.84 -1.65
CA SER A 65 -8.13 0.05 -1.10
C SER A 65 -8.10 -1.38 -1.67
N LEU A 66 -9.27 -2.02 -1.75
CA LEU A 66 -9.45 -3.35 -2.36
C LEU A 66 -9.04 -3.37 -3.84
N SER A 67 -9.45 -2.39 -4.64
CA SER A 67 -9.11 -2.32 -6.07
C SER A 67 -7.61 -2.08 -6.27
N MET A 68 -7.00 -1.19 -5.47
CA MET A 68 -5.54 -0.96 -5.50
C MET A 68 -4.78 -2.25 -5.18
N ALA A 69 -5.19 -2.96 -4.14
CA ALA A 69 -4.55 -4.21 -3.72
C ALA A 69 -4.71 -5.33 -4.74
N MET A 70 -5.91 -5.53 -5.29
CA MET A 70 -6.13 -6.56 -6.31
C MET A 70 -5.26 -6.34 -7.55
N LEU A 71 -5.16 -5.10 -8.03
CA LEU A 71 -4.34 -4.78 -9.19
C LEU A 71 -2.84 -4.96 -8.89
N ALA A 72 -2.40 -4.54 -7.70
CA ALA A 72 -1.04 -4.74 -7.21
C ALA A 72 -0.66 -6.22 -7.11
N LEU A 73 -1.51 -7.04 -6.48
CA LEU A 73 -1.30 -8.47 -6.32
C LEU A 73 -1.30 -9.19 -7.67
N PHE A 74 -2.24 -8.87 -8.55
CA PHE A 74 -2.31 -9.44 -9.89
C PHE A 74 -1.02 -9.15 -10.68
N ALA A 75 -0.55 -7.90 -10.65
CA ALA A 75 0.68 -7.51 -11.33
C ALA A 75 1.91 -8.27 -10.79
N VAL A 76 2.00 -8.46 -9.46
CA VAL A 76 3.03 -9.32 -8.84
C VAL A 76 2.97 -10.74 -9.37
N GLY A 77 1.80 -11.39 -9.30
CA GLY A 77 1.65 -12.78 -9.75
C GLY A 77 1.97 -12.97 -11.24
N CYS A 78 1.67 -11.99 -12.08
CA CYS A 78 2.09 -12.00 -13.49
C CYS A 78 3.60 -11.82 -13.67
N ALA A 79 4.25 -11.01 -12.83
CA ALA A 79 5.67 -10.69 -12.97
C ALA A 79 6.59 -11.83 -12.52
N ASP A 80 6.27 -12.51 -11.41
CA ASP A 80 7.11 -13.57 -10.82
C ASP A 80 6.57 -14.99 -11.03
N GLY A 81 5.42 -15.15 -11.69
CA GLY A 81 4.77 -16.44 -11.94
C GLY A 81 4.02 -17.02 -10.74
N SER A 82 3.85 -16.28 -9.64
CA SER A 82 3.20 -16.73 -8.41
C SER A 82 1.66 -16.65 -8.43
N LEU A 83 1.02 -16.64 -9.61
CA LEU A 83 -0.44 -16.50 -9.74
C LEU A 83 -1.24 -17.47 -8.85
N ASN A 84 -0.79 -18.71 -8.68
CA ASN A 84 -1.46 -19.69 -7.81
C ASN A 84 -1.51 -19.26 -6.33
N LEU A 85 -0.50 -18.53 -5.85
CA LEU A 85 -0.45 -17.97 -4.50
C LEU A 85 -1.30 -16.69 -4.38
N ILE A 86 -1.33 -15.90 -5.46
CA ILE A 86 -2.02 -14.61 -5.52
C ILE A 86 -3.54 -14.74 -5.69
N LEU A 87 -4.01 -15.72 -6.48
CA LEU A 87 -5.43 -15.88 -6.81
C LEU A 87 -6.34 -16.00 -5.57
N PRO A 88 -6.01 -16.76 -4.51
CA PRO A 88 -6.79 -16.77 -3.28
C PRO A 88 -6.91 -15.40 -2.59
N LEU A 89 -5.85 -14.59 -2.63
CA LEU A 89 -5.86 -13.24 -2.04
C LEU A 89 -6.76 -12.29 -2.84
N ILE A 90 -6.70 -12.37 -4.18
CA ILE A 90 -7.61 -11.63 -5.07
C ILE A 90 -9.05 -12.09 -4.85
N ALA A 91 -9.29 -13.39 -4.70
CA ALA A 91 -10.62 -13.94 -4.43
C ALA A 91 -11.19 -13.45 -3.09
N LEU A 92 -10.35 -13.31 -2.06
CA LEU A 92 -10.75 -12.71 -0.77
C LEU A 92 -11.19 -11.26 -0.95
N CYS A 93 -10.42 -10.45 -1.71
CA CYS A 93 -10.81 -9.07 -2.02
C CYS A 93 -12.12 -9.02 -2.83
N LEU A 94 -12.28 -9.88 -3.83
CA LEU A 94 -13.51 -10.01 -4.64
C LEU A 94 -14.72 -10.46 -3.81
N GLY A 95 -14.52 -11.25 -2.76
CA GLY A 95 -15.60 -11.63 -1.85
C GLY A 95 -16.15 -10.45 -1.05
N ILE A 96 -15.32 -9.44 -0.77
CA ILE A 96 -15.70 -8.26 0.02
C ILE A 96 -16.15 -7.10 -0.88
N LEU A 97 -15.56 -6.97 -2.07
CA LEU A 97 -15.77 -5.82 -2.95
C LEU A 97 -17.25 -5.51 -3.26
N PRO A 98 -18.13 -6.49 -3.58
CA PRO A 98 -19.56 -6.23 -3.83
C PRO A 98 -20.33 -5.69 -2.61
N TRP A 99 -19.84 -5.98 -1.40
CA TRP A 99 -20.42 -5.49 -0.15
C TRP A 99 -19.85 -4.14 0.27
N ASN A 100 -18.73 -3.73 -0.33
CA ASN A 100 -18.05 -2.47 -0.02
C ASN A 100 -18.33 -1.38 -1.08
N PHE A 101 -18.44 -1.75 -2.36
CA PHE A 101 -18.65 -0.84 -3.48
C PHE A 101 -19.83 -1.31 -4.36
N PRO A 102 -20.68 -0.40 -4.89
CA PRO A 102 -20.59 1.06 -4.78
C PRO A 102 -21.22 1.65 -3.51
N LYS A 103 -22.10 0.91 -2.84
CA LYS A 103 -22.68 1.30 -1.55
C LYS A 103 -22.15 0.37 -0.47
N ALA A 104 -21.48 0.92 0.53
CA ALA A 104 -20.92 0.14 1.61
C ALA A 104 -22.01 -0.45 2.52
N HIS A 105 -22.12 -1.76 2.49
CA HIS A 105 -22.81 -2.59 3.49
C HIS A 105 -21.82 -3.11 4.55
N THR A 106 -20.53 -3.16 4.20
CA THR A 106 -19.44 -3.48 5.11
C THR A 106 -18.20 -2.66 4.77
N PHE A 107 -17.36 -2.44 5.76
CA PHE A 107 -16.01 -1.86 5.61
C PHE A 107 -14.96 -2.93 5.94
N LEU A 108 -13.73 -2.73 5.46
CA LEU A 108 -12.61 -3.60 5.86
C LEU A 108 -12.20 -3.38 7.31
N GLY A 109 -12.40 -2.15 7.83
CA GLY A 109 -11.81 -1.70 9.08
C GLY A 109 -10.29 -1.55 8.99
N ASP A 110 -9.71 -0.91 10.00
CA ASP A 110 -8.26 -0.76 10.12
C ASP A 110 -7.57 -2.13 10.20
N GLY A 111 -8.21 -3.12 10.85
CA GLY A 111 -7.72 -4.50 10.91
C GLY A 111 -7.53 -5.13 9.53
N GLY A 112 -8.55 -5.03 8.66
CA GLY A 112 -8.51 -5.57 7.31
C GLY A 112 -7.53 -4.83 6.41
N VAL A 113 -7.54 -3.49 6.44
CA VAL A 113 -6.70 -2.68 5.56
C VAL A 113 -5.21 -2.74 5.93
N TYR A 114 -4.86 -2.81 7.21
CA TYR A 114 -3.47 -3.04 7.60
C TYR A 114 -2.96 -4.42 7.16
N LEU A 115 -3.80 -5.46 7.28
CA LEU A 115 -3.43 -6.78 6.76
C LEU A 115 -3.23 -6.74 5.24
N LEU A 116 -4.13 -6.09 4.52
CA LEU A 116 -4.07 -5.95 3.06
C LEU A 116 -2.78 -5.24 2.62
N GLY A 117 -2.48 -4.07 3.21
CA GLY A 117 -1.28 -3.31 2.89
C GLY A 117 0.02 -4.06 3.24
N PHE A 118 0.03 -4.80 4.35
CA PHE A 118 1.18 -5.63 4.74
C PHE A 118 1.43 -6.78 3.76
N VAL A 119 0.37 -7.49 3.34
CA VAL A 119 0.48 -8.58 2.35
C VAL A 119 0.95 -8.05 1.00
N VAL A 120 0.33 -6.97 0.50
CA VAL A 120 0.72 -6.35 -0.78
C VAL A 120 2.18 -5.92 -0.77
N SER A 121 2.61 -5.19 0.28
CA SER A 121 3.98 -4.68 0.36
C SER A 121 5.03 -5.79 0.47
N THR A 122 4.72 -6.87 1.20
CA THR A 122 5.59 -8.04 1.32
C THR A 122 5.69 -8.81 0.00
N MET A 123 4.56 -9.03 -0.70
CA MET A 123 4.54 -9.72 -1.99
C MET A 123 5.29 -8.92 -3.07
N MET A 124 5.14 -7.59 -3.09
CA MET A 124 5.89 -6.72 -3.99
C MET A 124 7.40 -6.76 -3.72
N MET A 125 7.80 -6.73 -2.45
CA MET A 125 9.20 -6.87 -2.07
C MET A 125 9.77 -8.19 -2.59
N TRP A 126 9.05 -9.30 -2.34
CA TRP A 126 9.48 -10.65 -2.73
C TRP A 126 9.58 -10.84 -4.24
N SER A 127 8.65 -10.24 -4.99
CA SER A 127 8.64 -10.30 -6.46
C SER A 127 9.87 -9.62 -7.09
N VAL A 128 10.45 -8.65 -6.40
CA VAL A 128 11.48 -7.76 -6.95
C VAL A 128 12.88 -8.06 -6.42
N GLU A 129 13.01 -8.51 -5.18
CA GLU A 129 14.30 -8.78 -4.52
C GLU A 129 15.21 -9.72 -5.33
N PRO A 130 14.75 -10.86 -5.89
CA PRO A 130 15.62 -11.80 -6.59
C PRO A 130 16.17 -11.27 -7.92
N SER A 131 15.48 -10.31 -8.54
CA SER A 131 15.78 -9.85 -9.90
C SER A 131 16.65 -8.60 -9.96
N MET A 132 16.99 -8.00 -8.82
CA MET A 132 17.67 -6.72 -8.80
C MET A 132 19.10 -6.81 -8.26
N SER A 133 20.00 -6.08 -8.91
CA SER A 133 21.31 -5.77 -8.34
C SER A 133 21.13 -5.01 -7.02
N PRO A 134 22.08 -5.09 -6.07
CA PRO A 134 21.96 -4.45 -4.75
C PRO A 134 22.03 -2.90 -4.78
N ASN A 135 21.70 -2.29 -5.92
CA ASN A 135 21.54 -0.85 -6.06
C ASN A 135 20.28 -0.38 -5.32
N VAL A 136 20.50 0.09 -4.09
CA VAL A 136 19.46 0.57 -3.18
C VAL A 136 18.60 1.68 -3.79
N VAL A 137 19.17 2.56 -4.61
CA VAL A 137 18.42 3.67 -5.25
C VAL A 137 17.42 3.09 -6.26
N LYS A 138 17.87 2.15 -7.10
CA LYS A 138 17.01 1.48 -8.07
C LYS A 138 15.86 0.75 -7.36
N ILE A 139 16.17 0.01 -6.29
CA ILE A 139 15.17 -0.69 -5.47
C ILE A 139 14.16 0.29 -4.88
N ALA A 140 14.62 1.37 -4.24
CA ALA A 140 13.73 2.36 -3.62
C ALA A 140 12.78 3.01 -4.65
N VAL A 141 13.29 3.38 -5.83
CA VAL A 141 12.47 3.96 -6.91
C VAL A 141 11.45 2.94 -7.41
N THR A 142 11.85 1.70 -7.66
CA THR A 142 10.92 0.65 -8.08
C THR A 142 9.84 0.40 -7.05
N LEU A 143 10.18 0.29 -5.76
CA LEU A 143 9.19 0.09 -4.71
C LEU A 143 8.20 1.26 -4.63
N ILE A 144 8.66 2.52 -4.75
CA ILE A 144 7.77 3.68 -4.76
C ILE A 144 6.76 3.59 -5.93
N LEU A 145 7.22 3.21 -7.12
CA LEU A 145 6.35 3.04 -8.29
C LEU A 145 5.39 1.87 -8.13
N LEU A 146 5.86 0.72 -7.63
CA LEU A 146 5.01 -0.45 -7.38
C LEU A 146 3.99 -0.19 -6.27
N GLY A 147 4.35 0.61 -5.27
CA GLY A 147 3.44 1.09 -4.24
C GLY A 147 2.30 1.95 -4.79
N GLY A 148 2.45 2.44 -6.02
CA GLY A 148 1.39 3.03 -6.82
C GLY A 148 0.74 4.23 -6.16
N VAL A 149 -0.57 4.35 -6.35
CA VAL A 149 -1.40 5.44 -5.81
C VAL A 149 -1.31 5.53 -4.28
N PRO A 150 -1.45 4.44 -3.48
CA PRO A 150 -1.34 4.54 -2.02
C PRO A 150 -0.04 5.21 -1.55
N VAL A 151 1.10 4.77 -2.09
CA VAL A 151 2.42 5.28 -1.69
C VAL A 151 2.66 6.69 -2.25
N ALA A 152 2.33 6.94 -3.52
CA ALA A 152 2.50 8.25 -4.14
C ALA A 152 1.67 9.34 -3.44
N ASP A 153 0.42 9.05 -3.07
CA ASP A 153 -0.45 9.99 -2.35
C ASP A 153 0.05 10.26 -0.92
N THR A 154 0.54 9.22 -0.24
CA THR A 154 1.15 9.34 1.09
C THR A 154 2.41 10.19 1.05
N LEU A 155 3.33 9.93 0.12
CA LEU A 155 4.56 10.70 -0.04
C LEU A 155 4.26 12.17 -0.38
N THR A 156 3.34 12.42 -1.32
CA THR A 156 2.91 13.77 -1.70
C THR A 156 2.33 14.52 -0.50
N THR A 157 1.57 13.83 0.35
CA THR A 157 1.00 14.39 1.57
C THR A 157 2.08 14.71 2.62
N ILE A 158 3.05 13.82 2.83
CA ILE A 158 4.18 14.07 3.73
C ILE A 158 4.99 15.28 3.25
N VAL A 159 5.37 15.32 1.98
CA VAL A 159 6.13 16.44 1.39
C VAL A 159 5.38 17.76 1.54
N ARG A 160 4.08 17.80 1.22
CA ARG A 160 3.23 18.99 1.39
C ARG A 160 3.22 19.48 2.84
N ARG A 161 3.12 18.57 3.82
CA ARG A 161 3.11 18.91 5.25
C ARG A 161 4.45 19.49 5.70
N LEU A 162 5.55 18.86 5.29
CA LEU A 162 6.91 19.32 5.62
C LEU A 162 7.20 20.71 5.06
N ILE A 163 6.84 20.97 3.80
CA ILE A 163 6.98 22.31 3.18
C ILE A 163 6.16 23.36 3.94
N ALA A 164 5.00 22.98 4.49
CA ALA A 164 4.15 23.85 5.30
C ALA A 164 4.57 23.95 6.78
N GLY A 165 5.71 23.37 7.18
CA GLY A 165 6.19 23.36 8.57
C GLY A 165 5.32 22.54 9.53
N LYS A 166 4.45 21.65 9.01
CA LYS A 166 3.55 20.81 9.80
C LYS A 166 4.15 19.42 10.03
N SER A 167 3.73 18.78 11.11
CA SER A 167 4.09 17.39 11.40
C SER A 167 3.60 16.46 10.28
N PRO A 168 4.41 15.46 9.86
CA PRO A 168 3.97 14.41 8.95
C PRO A 168 2.76 13.62 9.45
N PHE A 169 2.48 13.63 10.76
CA PHE A 169 1.36 12.91 11.38
C PHE A 169 0.10 13.78 11.60
N SER A 170 0.11 15.04 11.17
CA SER A 170 -1.06 15.90 11.29
C SER A 170 -2.22 15.38 10.41
N PRO A 171 -3.49 15.41 10.87
CA PRO A 171 -4.64 15.06 10.02
C PRO A 171 -4.73 15.95 8.77
N ASP A 172 -5.17 15.40 7.63
CA ASP A 172 -5.35 16.14 6.39
C ASP A 172 -6.43 15.51 5.51
N ARG A 173 -7.17 16.34 4.77
CA ARG A 173 -8.10 15.91 3.70
C ARG A 173 -7.50 16.05 2.29
N GLY A 174 -6.22 16.38 2.19
CA GLY A 174 -5.54 16.60 0.91
C GLY A 174 -5.17 15.34 0.11
N HIS A 175 -5.75 14.18 0.43
CA HIS A 175 -5.57 12.92 -0.31
C HIS A 175 -6.23 13.02 -1.70
N VAL A 176 -5.63 12.37 -2.71
CA VAL A 176 -6.05 12.52 -4.12
C VAL A 176 -7.53 12.17 -4.32
N HIS A 177 -8.06 11.14 -3.65
CA HIS A 177 -9.46 10.73 -3.80
C HIS A 177 -10.43 11.82 -3.31
N HIS A 178 -10.19 12.40 -2.12
CA HIS A 178 -10.98 13.53 -1.62
C HIS A 178 -10.92 14.73 -2.56
N ARG A 179 -9.72 15.07 -3.06
CA ARG A 179 -9.55 16.19 -3.99
C ARG A 179 -10.27 16.02 -5.33
N LEU A 180 -10.50 14.78 -5.78
CA LEU A 180 -11.27 14.52 -6.99
C LEU A 180 -12.78 14.58 -6.69
N LEU A 181 -13.22 14.05 -5.55
CA LEU A 181 -14.61 14.16 -5.11
C LEU A 181 -15.01 15.62 -4.89
N ASP A 182 -14.16 16.43 -4.25
CA ASP A 182 -14.39 17.87 -4.00
C ASP A 182 -14.49 18.68 -5.32
N ARG A 183 -13.94 18.15 -6.42
CA ARG A 183 -14.08 18.74 -7.77
C ARG A 183 -15.36 18.31 -8.50
N GLY A 184 -16.22 17.53 -7.85
CA GLY A 184 -17.51 17.09 -8.40
C GLY A 184 -17.46 15.81 -9.22
N PHE A 185 -16.37 15.04 -9.18
CA PHE A 185 -16.34 13.71 -9.78
C PHE A 185 -17.17 12.73 -8.94
N SER A 186 -17.89 11.81 -9.58
CA SER A 186 -18.57 10.72 -8.87
C SER A 186 -17.58 9.68 -8.37
N GLU A 187 -17.89 8.98 -7.28
CA GLU A 187 -17.03 7.93 -6.70
C GLU A 187 -16.56 6.91 -7.74
N GLY A 188 -17.46 6.43 -8.61
CA GLY A 188 -17.10 5.51 -9.69
C GLY A 188 -16.08 6.09 -10.68
N LYS A 189 -16.19 7.38 -11.05
CA LYS A 189 -15.20 8.04 -11.91
C LYS A 189 -13.85 8.17 -11.21
N VAL A 190 -13.85 8.55 -9.93
CA VAL A 190 -12.63 8.65 -9.12
C VAL A 190 -11.94 7.29 -9.04
N LEU A 191 -12.70 6.21 -8.77
CA LEU A 191 -12.17 4.86 -8.69
C LEU A 191 -11.51 4.43 -10.00
N VAL A 192 -12.17 4.65 -11.14
CA VAL A 192 -11.62 4.33 -12.46
C VAL A 192 -10.32 5.10 -12.73
N ILE A 193 -10.30 6.41 -12.48
CA ILE A 193 -9.10 7.25 -12.66
C ILE A 193 -7.93 6.69 -11.83
N LEU A 194 -8.17 6.35 -10.57
CA LEU A 194 -7.13 5.84 -9.68
C LEU A 194 -6.69 4.43 -10.05
N ILE A 195 -7.56 3.57 -10.57
CA ILE A 195 -7.18 2.24 -11.09
C ILE A 195 -6.25 2.38 -12.30
N PHE A 196 -6.55 3.29 -13.23
CA PHE A 196 -5.65 3.54 -14.36
C PHE A 196 -4.30 4.11 -13.92
N ALA A 197 -4.30 5.05 -12.96
CA ALA A 197 -3.07 5.58 -12.39
C ALA A 197 -2.25 4.49 -11.69
N GLN A 198 -2.90 3.61 -10.94
CA GLN A 198 -2.28 2.45 -10.28
C GLN A 198 -1.63 1.52 -11.31
N GLY A 199 -2.37 1.14 -12.36
CA GLY A 199 -1.86 0.26 -13.41
C GLY A 199 -0.65 0.86 -14.13
N PHE A 200 -0.69 2.16 -14.43
CA PHE A 200 0.43 2.87 -15.05
C PHE A 200 1.69 2.87 -14.17
N LEU A 201 1.55 3.18 -12.87
CA LEU A 201 2.66 3.20 -11.93
C LEU A 201 3.27 1.80 -11.72
N LEU A 202 2.43 0.77 -11.60
CA LEU A 202 2.87 -0.63 -11.54
C LEU A 202 3.67 -1.02 -12.78
N TRP A 203 3.16 -0.69 -13.97
CA TRP A 203 3.84 -0.95 -15.23
C TRP A 203 5.21 -0.28 -15.30
N CYS A 204 5.32 1.00 -14.89
CA CYS A 204 6.60 1.70 -14.80
C CYS A 204 7.56 1.01 -13.82
N GLY A 205 7.08 0.63 -12.63
CA GLY A 205 7.89 -0.04 -11.61
C GLY A 205 8.47 -1.37 -12.09
N PHE A 206 7.65 -2.23 -12.68
CA PHE A 206 8.11 -3.50 -13.24
C PHE A 206 9.04 -3.31 -14.44
N SER A 207 8.80 -2.31 -15.29
CA SER A 207 9.70 -1.99 -16.41
C SER A 207 11.10 -1.62 -15.94
N ILE A 208 11.23 -0.84 -14.86
CA ILE A 208 12.54 -0.50 -14.25
C ILE A 208 13.18 -1.73 -13.60
N SER A 209 12.38 -2.57 -12.94
CA SER A 209 12.87 -3.80 -12.32
C SER A 209 13.50 -4.75 -13.36
N LEU A 210 12.91 -4.82 -14.55
CA LEU A 210 13.35 -5.72 -15.64
C LEU A 210 14.43 -5.11 -16.52
N SER A 211 14.58 -3.79 -16.56
CA SER A 211 15.71 -3.15 -17.25
C SER A 211 17.00 -3.50 -16.51
N THR A 212 17.91 -4.24 -17.15
CA THR A 212 19.20 -4.66 -16.60
C THR A 212 20.10 -3.47 -16.27
#